data_AF-A0AAF0RNN0-F1
#
_entry.id   AF-A0AAF0RNN0-F1
#
_cell.length_a   1.000
_cell.length_b   1.000
_cell.length_c   1.000
_cell.angle_alpha   90.00
_cell.angle_beta   90.00
_cell.angle_gamma   90.00
#
_symmetry.space_group_name_H-M   'P 1'
#
loop_
_entity.id
_entity.type
_entity.pdbx_description
1 polymer ?
#
loop_
_entity_poly.entity_id
_entity_poly.type
_entity_poly.pdbx_seq_one_letter_code
_entity_poly.pdbx_strand_id
1 'polypeptide(L)'
;MHDHSYEVSVSWTGDRGTGTSGYRDYGREHVVSATGKPDVPGSADPTFRGDRDRWNPEEMVLAALAQCHMLSYLHVAVTKGFTVVDYQDTATASLRLNRDGSGELSEATLHPVVTILEADRVEDAEAAHVTANQLCFIARSVAFPVHHEPQLVVRPASLAGDSSTGGAD
;
A
#
# COMPACT_ATOMS: atom_id res chain seq x y z
N MET A 1 24.80 -11.77 -5.12
CA MET A 1 23.37 -11.66 -5.45
C MET A 1 22.70 -12.78 -4.68
N HIS A 2 21.71 -12.46 -3.85
CA HIS A 2 20.95 -13.45 -3.10
C HIS A 2 19.50 -13.33 -3.54
N ASP A 3 18.94 -14.46 -3.95
CA ASP A 3 17.57 -14.50 -4.45
C ASP A 3 16.65 -14.99 -3.35
N HIS A 4 15.52 -14.33 -3.22
CA HIS A 4 14.43 -14.72 -2.33
C HIS A 4 13.23 -15.09 -3.20
N SER A 5 12.61 -16.23 -2.92
CA SER A 5 11.40 -16.68 -3.60
C SER A 5 10.16 -16.40 -2.75
N TYR A 6 9.04 -16.15 -3.43
CA TYR A 6 7.73 -15.93 -2.83
C TYR A 6 6.72 -16.83 -3.54
N GLU A 7 5.79 -17.41 -2.77
CA GLU A 7 4.71 -18.26 -3.29
C GLU A 7 3.37 -17.77 -2.75
N VAL A 8 2.38 -17.69 -3.63
CA VAL A 8 0.97 -17.45 -3.31
C VAL A 8 0.11 -18.40 -4.13
N SER A 9 -1.01 -18.84 -3.56
CA SER A 9 -2.01 -19.64 -4.26
C SER A 9 -3.27 -18.81 -4.53
N VAL A 10 -3.90 -19.06 -5.68
CA VAL A 10 -5.20 -18.48 -6.03
C VAL A 10 -6.15 -19.60 -6.40
N SER A 11 -7.29 -19.68 -5.71
CA SER A 11 -8.33 -20.68 -5.98
C SER A 11 -9.63 -19.97 -6.34
N TRP A 12 -10.11 -20.22 -7.55
CA TRP A 12 -11.39 -19.70 -8.01
C TRP A 12 -12.56 -20.46 -7.38
N THR A 13 -13.52 -19.73 -6.82
CA THR A 13 -14.68 -20.28 -6.10
C THR A 13 -16.01 -19.83 -6.68
N GLY A 14 -15.98 -19.15 -7.82
CA GLY A 14 -17.17 -18.62 -8.50
C GLY A 14 -17.89 -19.63 -9.40
N ASP A 15 -17.55 -20.93 -9.39
CA ASP A 15 -18.29 -21.92 -10.17
C ASP A 15 -19.70 -22.09 -9.59
N ARG A 16 -20.72 -21.88 -10.42
CA ARG A 16 -22.14 -22.03 -10.06
C ARG A 16 -22.72 -23.37 -10.56
N GLY A 17 -21.87 -24.28 -11.01
CA GLY A 17 -22.21 -25.64 -11.44
C GLY A 17 -22.13 -25.86 -12.95
N THR A 18 -21.99 -24.81 -13.75
CA THR A 18 -21.82 -24.89 -15.22
C THR A 18 -20.47 -24.34 -15.69
N GLY A 19 -19.57 -24.01 -14.77
CA GLY A 19 -18.29 -23.40 -15.08
C GLY A 19 -18.46 -22.10 -15.87
N THR A 20 -17.64 -21.94 -16.91
CA THR A 20 -17.63 -20.77 -17.79
C THR A 20 -18.55 -20.93 -19.01
N SER A 21 -19.67 -21.66 -18.88
CA SER A 21 -20.65 -21.92 -19.96
C SER A 21 -21.15 -20.66 -20.67
N GLY A 22 -21.16 -19.53 -19.95
CA GLY A 22 -21.55 -18.24 -20.46
C GLY A 22 -20.92 -17.13 -19.65
N TYR A 23 -20.77 -15.96 -20.28
CA TYR A 23 -20.05 -14.83 -19.68
C TYR A 23 -20.66 -14.32 -18.35
N ARG A 24 -21.97 -14.57 -18.13
CA ARG A 24 -22.70 -14.20 -16.90
C ARG A 24 -22.90 -15.36 -15.92
N ASP A 25 -22.52 -16.58 -16.31
CA ASP A 25 -22.94 -17.79 -15.60
C ASP A 25 -21.97 -18.15 -14.46
N TYR A 26 -20.80 -17.52 -14.45
CA TYR A 26 -19.77 -17.72 -13.43
C TYR A 26 -19.59 -16.48 -12.55
N GLY A 27 -19.25 -16.72 -11.29
CA GLY A 27 -18.80 -15.71 -10.34
C GLY A 27 -17.31 -15.38 -10.50
N ARG A 28 -16.89 -14.19 -10.06
CA ARG A 28 -15.47 -13.75 -10.09
C ARG A 28 -14.77 -13.98 -8.75
N GLU A 29 -15.51 -14.49 -7.78
CA GLU A 29 -15.06 -14.77 -6.43
C GLU A 29 -13.94 -15.82 -6.46
N HIS A 30 -12.90 -15.55 -5.68
CA HIS A 30 -11.76 -16.41 -5.49
C HIS A 30 -11.16 -16.16 -4.11
N VAL A 31 -10.18 -16.98 -3.75
CA VAL A 31 -9.39 -16.83 -2.53
C VAL A 31 -7.92 -16.79 -2.89
N VAL A 32 -7.21 -15.80 -2.34
CA VAL A 32 -5.75 -15.72 -2.36
C VAL A 32 -5.23 -16.21 -1.01
N SER A 33 -4.26 -17.11 -1.01
CA SER A 33 -3.70 -17.69 0.21
C SER A 33 -2.18 -17.86 0.14
N ALA A 34 -1.55 -17.94 1.32
CA ALA A 34 -0.14 -18.25 1.47
C ALA A 34 0.09 -18.97 2.81
N THR A 35 1.10 -19.85 2.87
CA THR A 35 1.38 -20.68 4.05
C THR A 35 1.50 -19.85 5.33
N GLY A 36 0.67 -20.19 6.32
CA GLY A 36 0.68 -19.55 7.64
C GLY A 36 0.04 -18.16 7.69
N LYS A 37 -0.62 -17.69 6.63
CA LYS A 37 -1.34 -16.41 6.60
C LYS A 37 -2.85 -16.62 6.47
N PRO A 38 -3.68 -15.69 7.00
CA PRO A 38 -5.11 -15.69 6.71
C PRO A 38 -5.38 -15.56 5.21
N ASP A 39 -6.47 -16.18 4.77
CA ASP A 39 -6.96 -16.06 3.41
C ASP A 39 -7.46 -14.65 3.11
N VAL A 40 -7.26 -14.21 1.86
CA VAL A 40 -7.77 -12.94 1.34
C VAL A 40 -8.90 -13.25 0.34
N PRO A 41 -10.17 -12.93 0.68
CA PRO A 41 -11.28 -13.05 -0.26
C PRO A 41 -11.10 -12.05 -1.40
N GLY A 42 -11.05 -12.57 -2.63
CA GLY A 42 -10.88 -11.78 -3.84
C GLY A 42 -12.08 -11.84 -4.76
N SER A 43 -12.21 -10.83 -5.62
CA SER A 43 -13.11 -10.80 -6.78
C SER A 43 -12.50 -9.94 -7.88
N ALA A 44 -13.21 -9.76 -9.00
CA ALA A 44 -12.85 -8.70 -9.95
C ALA A 44 -13.33 -7.34 -9.42
N ASP A 45 -12.90 -6.25 -10.06
CA ASP A 45 -13.54 -4.94 -9.85
C ASP A 45 -15.04 -5.00 -10.23
N PRO A 46 -15.94 -4.26 -9.55
CA PRO A 46 -17.35 -4.19 -9.90
C PRO A 46 -17.62 -3.81 -11.37
N THR A 47 -16.77 -2.98 -11.98
CA THR A 47 -16.79 -2.63 -13.42
C THR A 47 -16.68 -3.87 -14.30
N PHE A 48 -15.95 -4.89 -13.83
CA PHE A 48 -15.77 -6.19 -14.47
C PHE A 48 -16.64 -7.29 -13.85
N ARG A 49 -17.76 -6.89 -13.22
CA ARG A 49 -18.78 -7.77 -12.60
C ARG A 49 -18.29 -8.56 -11.40
N GLY A 50 -17.31 -8.04 -10.69
CA GLY A 50 -16.94 -8.59 -9.40
C GLY A 50 -17.80 -8.07 -8.26
N ASP A 51 -17.27 -8.26 -7.07
CA ASP A 51 -17.93 -8.04 -5.79
C ASP A 51 -17.18 -6.92 -5.06
N ARG A 52 -17.89 -5.84 -4.74
CA ARG A 52 -17.30 -4.65 -4.09
C ARG A 52 -16.85 -4.90 -2.66
N ASP A 53 -17.35 -5.97 -2.03
CA ASP A 53 -17.03 -6.30 -0.64
C ASP A 53 -15.77 -7.21 -0.56
N ARG A 54 -15.08 -7.42 -1.69
CA ARG A 54 -13.89 -8.28 -1.82
C ARG A 54 -12.76 -7.52 -2.51
N TRP A 55 -11.53 -7.91 -2.21
CA TRP A 55 -10.34 -7.31 -2.82
C TRP A 55 -10.29 -7.61 -4.32
N ASN A 56 -10.00 -6.59 -5.13
CA ASN A 56 -9.65 -6.81 -6.54
C ASN A 56 -8.12 -6.73 -6.77
N PRO A 57 -7.60 -7.33 -7.87
CA PRO A 57 -6.17 -7.33 -8.15
C PRO A 57 -5.56 -5.94 -8.27
N GLU A 58 -6.28 -4.96 -8.81
CA GLU A 58 -5.81 -3.59 -8.99
C GLU A 58 -5.56 -2.91 -7.63
N GLU A 59 -6.50 -3.04 -6.69
CA GLU A 59 -6.35 -2.61 -5.30
C GLU A 59 -5.19 -3.31 -4.61
N MET A 60 -5.02 -4.63 -4.84
CA MET A 60 -3.93 -5.39 -4.23
C MET A 60 -2.54 -4.96 -4.73
N VAL A 61 -2.41 -4.62 -6.02
CA VAL A 61 -1.17 -4.04 -6.57
C VAL A 61 -0.88 -2.68 -5.94
N LEU A 62 -1.90 -1.82 -5.85
CA LEU A 62 -1.76 -0.50 -5.24
C LEU A 62 -1.39 -0.59 -3.75
N ALA A 63 -2.01 -1.52 -3.02
CA ALA A 63 -1.69 -1.79 -1.62
C ALA A 63 -0.25 -2.29 -1.46
N ALA A 64 0.21 -3.24 -2.28
CA ALA A 64 1.58 -3.73 -2.23
C ALA A 64 2.60 -2.63 -2.53
N LEU A 65 2.29 -1.74 -3.48
CA LEU A 65 3.12 -0.58 -3.82
C LEU A 65 3.22 0.40 -2.64
N ALA A 66 2.09 0.81 -2.07
CA ALA A 66 2.04 1.72 -0.92
C ALA A 66 2.79 1.14 0.30
N GLN A 67 2.56 -0.14 0.61
CA GLN A 67 3.26 -0.85 1.70
C GLN A 67 4.78 -0.88 1.48
N CYS A 68 5.23 -1.21 0.27
CA CYS A 68 6.65 -1.23 -0.07
C CYS A 68 7.32 0.13 0.05
N HIS A 69 6.63 1.19 -0.38
CA HIS A 69 7.12 2.56 -0.25
C HIS A 69 7.21 2.97 1.22
N MET A 70 6.16 2.71 2.02
CA MET A 70 6.15 2.97 3.46
C MET A 70 7.35 2.31 4.15
N LEU A 71 7.56 1.01 3.93
CA LEU A 71 8.67 0.27 4.55
C LEU A 71 10.03 0.83 4.15
N SER A 72 10.21 1.20 2.88
CA SER A 72 11.42 1.87 2.40
C SER A 72 11.61 3.23 3.06
N TYR A 73 10.53 4.01 3.20
CA TYR A 73 10.56 5.33 3.83
C TYR A 73 10.95 5.25 5.31
N LEU A 74 10.36 4.32 6.06
CA LEU A 74 10.70 4.08 7.47
C LEU A 74 12.17 3.69 7.63
N HIS A 75 12.72 2.88 6.70
CA HIS A 75 14.15 2.59 6.68
C HIS A 75 15.00 3.85 6.42
N VAL A 76 14.62 4.68 5.46
CA VAL A 76 15.32 5.96 5.18
C VAL A 76 15.27 6.89 6.40
N ALA A 77 14.15 6.95 7.11
CA ALA A 77 14.01 7.75 8.33
C ALA A 77 15.07 7.38 9.39
N VAL A 78 15.23 6.08 9.66
CA VAL A 78 16.25 5.57 10.60
C VAL A 78 17.66 5.93 10.12
N THR A 79 17.96 5.72 8.84
CA THR A 79 19.31 5.98 8.31
C THR A 79 19.67 7.47 8.24
N LYS A 80 18.68 8.34 8.05
CA LYS A 80 18.87 9.80 8.10
C LYS A 80 18.77 10.36 9.53
N GLY A 81 18.21 9.63 10.48
CA GLY A 81 18.15 10.02 11.88
C GLY A 81 17.00 10.97 12.22
N PHE A 82 15.81 10.75 11.65
CA PHE A 82 14.56 11.35 12.12
C PHE A 82 13.55 10.26 12.48
N THR A 83 12.63 10.56 13.39
CA THR A 83 11.72 9.60 13.99
C THR A 83 10.33 9.77 13.40
N VAL A 84 9.88 8.78 12.63
CA VAL A 84 8.48 8.67 12.19
C VAL A 84 7.66 8.03 13.30
N VAL A 85 6.54 8.67 13.65
CA VAL A 85 5.64 8.22 14.72
C VAL A 85 4.21 7.98 14.26
N ASP A 86 3.89 8.36 13.03
CA ASP A 86 2.66 7.96 12.33
C ASP A 86 2.91 7.99 10.82
N TYR A 87 2.27 7.08 10.10
CA TYR A 87 2.30 7.01 8.65
C TYR A 87 0.95 6.50 8.16
N GLN A 88 0.31 7.27 7.30
CA GLN A 88 -0.93 6.89 6.63
C GLN A 88 -0.79 7.18 5.14
N ASP A 89 -1.37 6.35 4.28
CA ASP A 89 -1.35 6.56 2.83
C ASP A 89 -2.71 6.22 2.25
N THR A 90 -3.28 7.16 1.50
CA THR A 90 -4.50 6.95 0.71
C THR A 90 -4.13 6.93 -0.76
N ALA A 91 -3.43 5.88 -1.17
CA ALA A 91 -2.91 5.74 -2.52
C ALA A 91 -4.04 5.64 -3.56
N THR A 92 -3.78 6.16 -4.76
CA THR A 92 -4.70 6.13 -5.90
C THR A 92 -4.01 5.57 -7.13
N ALA A 93 -4.73 4.87 -8.00
CA ALA A 93 -4.22 4.42 -9.30
C ALA A 93 -5.27 4.57 -10.39
N SER A 94 -4.81 4.71 -11.63
CA SER A 94 -5.66 4.82 -12.82
C SER A 94 -5.53 3.56 -13.67
N LEU A 95 -6.65 2.93 -14.02
CA LEU A 95 -6.72 1.85 -15.00
C LEU A 95 -7.19 2.40 -16.35
N ARG A 96 -6.40 2.21 -17.40
CA ARG A 96 -6.77 2.58 -18.77
C ARG A 96 -7.22 1.35 -19.53
N LEU A 97 -8.41 1.43 -20.14
CA LEU A 97 -8.96 0.37 -21.00
C LEU A 97 -8.84 0.74 -22.48
N ASN A 98 -8.48 -0.25 -23.28
CA ASN A 98 -8.49 -0.23 -24.74
C ASN A 98 -9.89 -0.57 -25.26
N ARG A 99 -10.14 -0.28 -26.55
CA ARG A 99 -11.45 -0.52 -27.19
C ARG A 99 -11.86 -2.00 -27.25
N ASP A 100 -10.90 -2.91 -27.20
CA ASP A 100 -11.11 -4.35 -27.20
C ASP A 100 -11.36 -4.93 -25.80
N GLY A 101 -11.34 -4.09 -24.76
CA GLY A 101 -11.53 -4.48 -23.37
C GLY A 101 -10.26 -4.90 -22.63
N SER A 102 -9.10 -4.93 -23.30
CA SER A 102 -7.79 -5.04 -22.63
C SER A 102 -7.41 -3.73 -21.94
N GLY A 103 -6.34 -3.71 -21.15
CA GLY A 103 -5.88 -2.47 -20.50
C GLY A 103 -4.71 -2.67 -19.56
N GLU A 104 -4.30 -1.59 -18.90
CA GLU A 104 -3.23 -1.58 -17.93
C GLU A 104 -3.42 -0.48 -16.88
N LEU A 105 -2.83 -0.66 -15.70
CA LEU A 105 -2.62 0.44 -14.77
C LEU A 105 -1.65 1.44 -15.43
N SER A 106 -2.09 2.68 -15.59
CA SER A 106 -1.35 3.70 -16.32
C SER A 106 -0.48 4.59 -15.43
N GLU A 107 -0.85 4.74 -14.16
CA GLU A 107 -0.12 5.52 -13.15
C GLU A 107 -0.65 5.18 -11.75
N ALA A 108 0.16 5.47 -10.73
CA ALA A 108 -0.26 5.52 -9.34
C ALA A 108 0.32 6.74 -8.64
N THR A 109 -0.43 7.29 -7.69
CA THR A 109 0.01 8.38 -6.81
C THR A 109 -0.16 7.93 -5.37
N LEU A 110 0.94 7.97 -4.61
CA LEU A 110 0.94 7.76 -3.17
C LEU A 110 0.72 9.09 -2.47
N HIS A 111 -0.13 9.11 -1.45
CA HIS A 111 -0.51 10.30 -0.68
C HIS A 111 -0.11 10.14 0.80
N PRO A 112 1.19 9.98 1.10
CA PRO A 112 1.62 9.67 2.44
C PRO A 112 1.51 10.89 3.34
N VAL A 113 0.80 10.73 4.45
CA VAL A 113 0.80 11.65 5.59
C VAL A 113 1.76 11.07 6.62
N VAL A 114 2.87 11.76 6.86
CA VAL A 114 3.94 11.30 7.75
C VAL A 114 4.04 12.24 8.95
N THR A 115 3.95 11.69 10.16
CA THR A 115 4.23 12.46 11.37
C THR A 115 5.63 12.18 11.88
N ILE A 116 6.44 13.22 12.07
CA ILE A 116 7.80 13.15 12.65
C ILE A 116 7.90 13.91 13.98
N LEU A 117 8.95 13.64 14.77
CA LEU A 117 9.22 14.35 16.02
C LEU A 117 10.13 15.57 15.84
N GLU A 118 11.07 15.50 14.90
CA GLU A 118 12.16 16.45 14.75
C GLU A 118 11.80 17.59 13.78
N ALA A 119 11.39 18.74 14.33
CA ALA A 119 11.00 19.92 13.55
C ALA A 119 12.11 20.46 12.64
N ASP A 120 13.38 20.25 13.01
CA ASP A 120 14.57 20.64 12.25
C ASP A 120 14.94 19.66 11.13
N ARG A 121 14.18 18.55 10.97
CA ARG A 121 14.42 17.52 9.95
C ARG A 121 13.33 17.43 8.90
N VAL A 122 12.44 18.42 8.80
CA VAL A 122 11.34 18.45 7.80
C VAL A 122 11.87 18.28 6.37
N GLU A 123 12.90 19.03 5.98
CA GLU A 123 13.48 18.94 4.63
C GLU A 123 14.04 17.54 4.33
N ASP A 124 14.67 16.90 5.31
CA ASP A 124 15.19 15.53 5.18
C ASP A 124 14.07 14.50 5.03
N ALA A 125 12.97 14.70 5.77
CA ALA A 125 11.80 13.85 5.75
C ALA A 125 11.00 13.98 4.44
N GLU A 126 10.91 15.18 3.88
CA GLU A 126 10.35 15.41 2.55
C GLU A 126 11.21 14.75 1.47
N ALA A 127 12.53 14.98 1.50
CA ALA A 127 13.47 14.40 0.54
C ALA A 127 13.56 12.86 0.65
N ALA A 128 13.19 12.27 1.80
CA ALA A 128 13.23 10.84 2.01
C ALA A 128 12.28 10.06 1.08
N HIS A 129 11.19 10.66 0.58
CA HIS A 129 10.30 10.00 -0.39
C HIS A 129 11.02 9.63 -1.69
N VAL A 130 11.92 10.49 -2.19
CA VAL A 130 12.69 10.21 -3.41
C VAL A 130 13.59 8.99 -3.21
N THR A 131 14.32 8.94 -2.10
CA THR A 131 15.20 7.81 -1.77
C THR A 131 14.38 6.53 -1.52
N ALA A 132 13.26 6.63 -0.80
CA ALA A 132 12.37 5.51 -0.53
C ALA A 132 11.83 4.89 -1.84
N ASN A 133 11.43 5.71 -2.80
CA ASN A 133 10.95 5.23 -4.10
C ASN A 133 12.04 4.46 -4.86
N GLN A 134 13.30 4.93 -4.79
CA GLN A 134 14.44 4.26 -5.43
C GLN A 134 14.75 2.89 -4.81
N LEU A 135 14.47 2.73 -3.51
CA LEU A 135 14.67 1.50 -2.75
C LEU A 135 13.48 0.52 -2.86
N CYS A 136 12.27 1.03 -3.11
CA CYS A 136 11.08 0.19 -3.13
C CYS A 136 11.11 -0.82 -4.30
N PHE A 137 11.17 -2.11 -3.96
CA PHE A 137 11.19 -3.19 -4.94
C PHE A 137 9.97 -3.17 -5.87
N ILE A 138 8.77 -2.87 -5.36
CA ILE A 138 7.54 -2.88 -6.15
C ILE A 138 7.51 -1.70 -7.13
N ALA A 139 7.87 -0.49 -6.71
CA ALA A 139 7.96 0.68 -7.58
C ALA A 139 8.96 0.46 -8.74
N ARG A 140 10.04 -0.28 -8.48
CA ARG A 140 11.02 -0.68 -9.51
C ARG A 140 10.56 -1.81 -10.44
N SER A 141 9.46 -2.48 -10.10
CA SER A 141 8.98 -3.68 -10.81
C SER A 141 7.72 -3.41 -11.64
N VAL A 142 7.06 -2.27 -11.43
CA VAL A 142 5.87 -1.88 -12.20
C VAL A 142 6.26 -1.14 -13.49
N ALA A 143 5.40 -1.21 -14.50
CA ALA A 143 5.62 -0.62 -15.82
C ALA A 143 5.03 0.80 -15.97
N PHE A 144 4.49 1.38 -14.90
CA PHE A 144 3.83 2.68 -14.90
C PHE A 144 4.53 3.64 -13.93
N PRO A 145 4.43 4.97 -14.13
CA PRO A 145 4.97 5.95 -13.21
C PRO A 145 4.29 5.88 -11.83
N VAL A 146 5.11 6.02 -10.78
CA VAL A 146 4.67 6.12 -9.39
C VAL A 146 5.02 7.51 -8.89
N HIS A 147 3.99 8.29 -8.56
CA HIS A 147 4.09 9.65 -8.05
C HIS A 147 3.92 9.69 -6.52
N HIS A 148 4.37 10.79 -5.91
CA HIS A 148 4.25 11.02 -4.47
C HIS A 148 3.76 12.45 -4.23
N GLU A 149 2.67 12.58 -3.48
CA GLU A 149 2.14 13.84 -2.98
C GLU A 149 2.13 13.81 -1.44
N PRO A 150 3.32 13.94 -0.80
CA PRO A 150 3.45 13.76 0.63
C PRO A 150 2.93 14.97 1.42
N GLN A 151 2.44 14.72 2.63
CA GLN A 151 2.19 15.73 3.64
C GLN A 151 2.96 15.39 4.92
N LEU A 152 3.71 16.36 5.42
CA LEU A 152 4.51 16.21 6.64
C LEU A 152 3.82 16.92 7.81
N VAL A 153 3.76 16.23 8.95
CA VAL A 153 3.26 16.75 10.22
C VAL A 153 4.38 16.64 11.25
N VAL A 154 4.64 17.72 11.98
CA VAL A 154 5.55 17.67 13.13
C VAL A 154 4.71 17.57 14.39
N ARG A 155 4.90 16.49 15.16
CA ARG A 155 4.32 16.36 16.49
C ARG A 155 5.37 16.74 17.53
N PRO A 156 5.23 17.88 18.22
CA PRO A 156 6.12 18.22 19.32
C PRO A 156 6.14 17.08 20.33
N ALA A 157 7.32 16.74 20.86
CA ALA A 157 7.39 15.86 22.01
C ALA A 157 6.50 16.45 23.10
N SER A 158 5.50 15.70 23.59
CA SER A 158 4.73 16.15 24.75
C SER A 158 5.71 16.34 25.89
N LEU A 159 5.76 17.54 26.48
CA LEU A 159 6.42 17.74 27.76
C LEU A 159 5.75 16.75 28.72
N ALA A 160 6.43 15.65 29.05
CA ALA A 160 5.98 14.75 30.09
C ALA A 160 5.76 15.61 31.34
N GLY A 161 4.52 15.63 31.82
CA GLY A 161 4.09 16.51 32.89
C GLY A 161 5.04 16.40 34.08
N ASP A 162 5.53 17.56 34.51
CA ASP A 162 6.17 17.73 35.80
C ASP A 162 5.18 17.27 36.88
N SER A 163 5.32 16.03 37.35
CA SER A 163 4.68 15.57 38.56
C SER A 163 5.46 16.10 39.76
N SER A 164 5.43 17.43 39.94
CA SER A 164 5.82 18.10 41.16
C SER A 164 4.58 18.35 42.03
N THR A 165 4.07 17.30 42.67
CA THR A 165 3.31 17.47 43.92
C THR A 165 4.23 17.13 45.08
N GLY A 166 5.12 18.08 45.38
CA GLY A 166 5.63 18.28 46.73
C GLY A 166 4.72 19.27 47.45
N GLY A 167 4.29 18.94 48.66
CA GLY A 167 3.52 19.84 49.50
C GLY A 167 2.76 19.10 50.59
N ALA A 168 3.44 18.93 51.73
CA ALA A 168 2.85 18.54 53.00
C ALA A 168 1.82 19.61 53.47
N ASP A 169 0.74 19.15 54.06
CA ASP A 169 0.25 19.53 55.40
C ASP A 169 -0.76 18.49 55.91
#